data_AF-B0BLU3-F1
#
_entry.id   AF-B0BLU3-F1
#
_cell.length_a   1.000
_cell.length_b   1.000
_cell.length_c   1.000
_cell.angle_alpha   90.00
_cell.angle_beta   90.00
_cell.angle_gamma   90.00
#
_symmetry.space_group_name_H-M   'P 1'
#
loop_
_entity.id
_entity.type
_entity.pdbx_description
1 polymer ?
#
loop_
_entity_poly.entity_id
_entity_poly.type
_entity_poly.pdbx_seq_one_letter_code
_entity_poly.pdbx_strand_id
1 'polypeptide(L)'
;MPPSLDWGRLMKVDPDALPNQERKANEMQTTISMVKSTDIKDEPNENLIQLFRISQCLMKLKAQEVQLLLEEAEKANEEQLKTENQLRNRVKRLENEIEVAQLSSGSRDSRFLREEIRQLEEQLRQSERECKDMANELEREKQVNEQLALRNEETDNENSKLRRENEQLRQDVIDYQRQIDSQRETLMSRSRGQDYKSLLSQKNMELVKYLDEIQSLSETNEKLEAQNQELTKHLEYSVQEMEKMTDEYNKMKLMVQNSDSIMDRLRKEKEQHRLQVQELAEQLKAKNEEDDPVMRAVNAKVDEWKIILASKDEEISDYQKKIVDLREKLKIAQLDADKSSVLALQQALQERNNHIKMLTEKLEQHTQEMESNTFHIEKLKLQLQTEKGNLWKILY
;
A
#
# COMPACT_ATOMS: atom_id res chain seq x y z
N MET A 1 63.20 13.15 -44.54
CA MET A 1 62.12 12.32 -43.98
C MET A 1 62.38 10.89 -44.41
N PRO A 2 62.26 9.88 -43.53
CA PRO A 2 62.36 8.49 -43.98
C PRO A 2 61.27 8.25 -45.05
N PRO A 3 61.57 7.53 -46.14
CA PRO A 3 60.57 7.23 -47.15
C PRO A 3 59.40 6.48 -46.48
N SER A 4 58.17 6.92 -46.74
CA SER A 4 56.92 6.31 -46.24
C SER A 4 56.73 4.88 -46.73
N LEU A 5 57.47 4.48 -47.78
CA LEU A 5 57.42 3.16 -48.38
C LEU A 5 58.78 2.46 -48.33
N ASP A 6 58.82 1.29 -47.69
CA ASP A 6 59.97 0.38 -47.77
C ASP A 6 59.80 -0.55 -48.98
N TRP A 7 60.31 -0.11 -50.13
CA TRP A 7 60.30 -0.90 -51.38
C TRP A 7 61.02 -2.24 -51.24
N GLY A 8 62.06 -2.33 -50.39
CA GLY A 8 62.77 -3.58 -50.14
C GLY A 8 61.90 -4.62 -49.43
N ARG A 9 60.96 -4.17 -48.60
CA ARG A 9 59.94 -5.01 -47.98
C ARG A 9 58.82 -5.35 -48.95
N LEU A 10 58.36 -4.38 -49.73
CA LEU A 10 57.26 -4.53 -50.69
C LEU A 10 57.59 -5.50 -51.83
N MET A 11 58.83 -5.45 -52.34
CA MET A 11 59.30 -6.35 -53.41
C MET A 11 59.48 -7.80 -52.95
N LYS A 12 59.60 -8.05 -51.64
CA LYS A 12 59.69 -9.41 -51.06
C LYS A 12 58.33 -10.03 -50.76
N VAL A 13 57.26 -9.26 -50.83
CA VAL A 13 55.90 -9.78 -50.60
C VAL A 13 55.45 -10.48 -51.86
N ASP A 14 55.15 -11.77 -51.74
CA ASP A 14 54.50 -12.51 -52.82
C ASP A 14 52.98 -12.20 -52.81
N PRO A 15 52.43 -11.56 -53.87
CA PRO A 15 51.01 -11.23 -53.95
C PRO A 15 50.10 -12.46 -53.92
N ASP A 16 50.57 -13.62 -54.42
CA ASP A 16 49.75 -14.84 -54.54
C ASP A 16 49.69 -15.62 -53.21
N ALA A 17 50.70 -15.46 -52.35
CA ALA A 17 50.73 -16.05 -51.01
C ALA A 17 50.04 -15.18 -49.95
N LEU A 18 49.72 -13.93 -50.27
CA LEU A 18 49.11 -12.94 -49.37
C LEU A 18 47.74 -13.36 -48.80
N PRO A 19 46.83 -14.01 -49.56
CA PRO A 19 45.55 -14.53 -49.05
C PRO A 19 45.66 -15.41 -47.81
N ASN A 20 46.73 -16.21 -47.73
CA ASN A 20 46.93 -17.16 -46.64
C ASN A 20 47.68 -16.55 -45.44
N GLN A 21 48.00 -15.25 -45.50
CA GLN A 21 48.83 -14.55 -44.51
C GLN A 21 48.13 -13.30 -43.99
N GLU A 22 47.03 -13.48 -43.26
CA GLU A 22 46.15 -12.42 -42.76
C GLU A 22 46.89 -11.25 -42.08
N ARG A 23 47.83 -11.55 -41.16
CA ARG A 23 48.62 -10.49 -40.48
C ARG A 23 49.42 -9.64 -41.48
N LYS A 24 50.07 -10.28 -42.44
CA LYS A 24 50.83 -9.57 -43.48
C LYS A 24 49.92 -8.85 -44.46
N ALA A 25 48.75 -9.40 -44.80
CA ALA A 25 47.75 -8.73 -45.62
C ALA A 25 47.26 -7.42 -44.94
N ASN A 26 46.97 -7.47 -43.65
CA ASN A 26 46.55 -6.29 -42.87
C ASN A 26 47.68 -5.25 -42.72
N GLU A 27 48.92 -5.69 -42.49
CA GLU A 27 50.09 -4.81 -42.49
C GLU A 27 50.31 -4.14 -43.87
N MET A 28 50.20 -4.90 -44.97
CA MET A 28 50.34 -4.39 -46.32
C MET A 28 49.19 -3.45 -46.70
N GLN A 29 47.97 -3.72 -46.26
CA GLN A 29 46.84 -2.82 -46.45
C GLN A 29 47.05 -1.48 -45.74
N THR A 30 47.56 -1.51 -44.50
CA THR A 30 47.89 -0.30 -43.74
C THR A 30 49.02 0.47 -44.42
N THR A 31 50.02 -0.24 -44.96
CA THR A 31 51.13 0.37 -45.69
C THR A 31 50.64 1.01 -46.99
N ILE A 32 49.80 0.31 -47.76
CA ILE A 32 49.27 0.74 -49.07
C ILE A 32 48.29 1.91 -48.93
N SER A 33 47.51 1.98 -47.84
CA SER A 33 46.57 3.08 -47.60
C SER A 33 47.27 4.41 -47.27
N MET A 34 48.54 4.36 -46.85
CA MET A 34 49.34 5.53 -46.50
C MET A 34 50.20 6.07 -47.66
N VAL A 35 50.21 5.40 -48.82
CA VAL A 35 51.03 5.78 -49.98
C VAL A 35 50.49 7.04 -50.64
N LYS A 36 51.36 8.03 -50.84
CA LYS A 36 51.01 9.29 -51.51
C LYS A 36 51.60 9.36 -52.91
N SER A 37 51.04 10.22 -53.75
CA SER A 37 51.52 10.42 -55.13
C SER A 37 52.97 10.91 -55.21
N THR A 38 53.51 11.50 -54.14
CA THR A 38 54.93 11.90 -54.03
C THR A 38 55.86 10.71 -53.97
N ASP A 39 55.39 9.56 -53.47
CA ASP A 39 56.22 8.40 -53.13
C ASP A 39 56.42 7.46 -54.35
N ILE A 40 55.85 7.83 -55.49
CA ILE A 40 55.70 7.02 -56.71
C ILE A 40 56.36 7.69 -57.93
N LYS A 41 56.67 9.01 -57.86
CA LYS A 41 56.99 9.84 -59.04
C LYS A 41 58.27 9.47 -59.80
N ASP A 42 59.23 8.81 -59.17
CA ASP A 42 60.54 8.48 -59.76
C ASP A 42 60.92 6.99 -59.60
N GLU A 43 59.95 6.12 -59.29
CA GLU A 43 60.19 4.70 -59.02
C GLU A 43 60.18 3.86 -60.30
N PRO A 44 60.99 2.78 -60.40
CA PRO A 44 61.04 1.93 -61.56
C PRO A 44 59.69 1.23 -61.80
N ASN A 45 59.38 0.95 -63.06
CA ASN A 45 58.12 0.30 -63.45
C ASN A 45 57.87 -1.02 -62.71
N GLU A 46 58.92 -1.77 -62.34
CA GLU A 46 58.81 -3.01 -61.56
C GLU A 46 58.21 -2.79 -60.17
N ASN A 47 58.62 -1.72 -59.47
CA ASN A 47 58.09 -1.34 -58.16
C ASN A 47 56.61 -0.97 -58.26
N LEU A 48 56.22 -0.24 -59.32
CA LEU A 48 54.84 0.14 -59.58
C LEU A 48 53.95 -1.08 -59.90
N ILE A 49 54.46 -1.99 -60.72
CA ILE A 49 53.77 -3.25 -61.05
C ILE A 49 53.56 -4.08 -59.78
N GLN A 50 54.57 -4.17 -58.91
CA GLN A 50 54.45 -4.92 -57.67
C GLN A 50 53.44 -4.30 -56.70
N LEU A 51 53.47 -2.98 -56.52
CA LEU A 51 52.49 -2.26 -55.71
C LEU A 51 51.07 -2.48 -56.24
N PHE A 52 50.89 -2.42 -57.56
CA PHE A 52 49.61 -2.69 -58.20
C PHE A 52 49.15 -4.13 -57.99
N ARG A 53 50.04 -5.12 -58.12
CA ARG A 53 49.71 -6.54 -57.87
C ARG A 53 49.28 -6.79 -56.42
N ILE A 54 50.02 -6.25 -55.45
CA ILE A 54 49.68 -6.38 -54.03
C ILE A 54 48.34 -5.68 -53.74
N SER A 55 48.14 -4.45 -54.26
CA SER A 55 46.89 -3.72 -54.14
C SER A 55 45.71 -4.51 -54.75
N GLN A 56 45.89 -5.07 -55.94
CA GLN A 56 44.88 -5.89 -56.61
C GLN A 56 44.54 -7.15 -55.81
N CYS A 57 45.54 -7.84 -55.25
CA CYS A 57 45.31 -9.00 -54.38
C CYS A 57 44.58 -8.61 -53.10
N LEU A 58 44.97 -7.51 -52.44
CA LEU A 58 44.28 -7.00 -51.25
C LEU A 58 42.84 -6.59 -51.56
N MET A 59 42.59 -5.97 -52.72
CA MET A 59 41.22 -5.63 -53.16
C MET A 59 40.38 -6.88 -53.37
N LYS A 60 40.93 -7.93 -53.99
CA LYS A 60 40.23 -9.22 -54.15
C LYS A 60 39.91 -9.85 -52.80
N LEU A 61 40.86 -9.82 -51.86
CA LEU A 61 40.66 -10.32 -50.49
C LEU A 61 39.57 -9.56 -49.75
N LYS A 62 39.60 -8.22 -49.78
CA LYS A 62 38.56 -7.40 -49.14
C LYS A 62 37.20 -7.56 -49.80
N ALA A 63 37.14 -7.76 -51.11
CA ALA A 63 35.89 -8.09 -51.78
C ALA A 63 35.31 -9.44 -51.30
N GLN A 64 36.17 -10.45 -51.11
CA GLN A 64 35.76 -11.76 -50.57
C GLN A 64 35.33 -11.67 -49.09
N GLU A 65 36.08 -10.96 -48.25
CA GLU A 65 35.70 -10.74 -46.84
C GLU A 65 34.34 -10.04 -46.73
N VAL A 66 34.10 -8.99 -47.53
CA VAL A 66 32.81 -8.29 -47.57
C VAL A 66 31.69 -9.22 -48.04
N GLN A 67 31.95 -10.07 -49.04
CA GLN A 67 30.95 -11.02 -49.52
C GLN A 67 30.59 -12.05 -48.43
N LEU A 68 31.58 -12.59 -47.71
CA LEU A 68 31.33 -13.52 -46.60
C LEU A 68 30.53 -12.85 -45.47
N LEU A 69 30.88 -11.61 -45.10
CA LEU A 69 30.14 -10.85 -44.09
C LEU A 69 28.69 -10.56 -44.51
N LEU A 70 28.45 -10.29 -45.81
CA LEU A 70 27.09 -10.13 -46.33
C LEU A 70 26.31 -11.44 -46.26
N GLU A 71 26.90 -12.57 -46.64
CA GLU A 71 26.26 -13.88 -46.55
C GLU A 71 25.94 -14.27 -45.09
N GLU A 72 26.83 -13.97 -44.14
CA GLU A 72 26.59 -14.19 -42.70
C GLU A 72 25.46 -13.29 -42.17
N ALA A 73 25.43 -12.02 -42.60
CA ALA A 73 24.37 -11.08 -42.22
C ALA A 73 23.01 -11.50 -42.80
N GLU A 74 22.97 -11.98 -44.04
CA GLU A 74 21.75 -12.51 -44.67
C GLU A 74 21.23 -13.74 -43.92
N LYS A 75 22.10 -14.70 -43.56
CA LYS A 75 21.71 -15.87 -42.76
C LYS A 75 21.17 -15.49 -41.39
N ALA A 76 21.84 -14.57 -40.69
CA ALA A 76 21.35 -14.07 -39.39
C ALA A 76 19.98 -13.39 -39.52
N ASN A 77 19.75 -12.64 -40.61
CA ASN A 77 18.47 -12.00 -40.89
C ASN A 77 17.36 -13.02 -41.21
N GLU A 78 17.67 -14.10 -41.94
CA GLU A 78 16.72 -15.19 -42.20
C GLU A 78 16.32 -15.92 -40.91
N GLU A 79 17.27 -16.20 -40.02
CA GLU A 79 16.99 -16.82 -38.72
C GLU A 79 16.15 -15.89 -37.83
N GLN A 80 16.48 -14.59 -37.81
CA GLN A 80 15.68 -13.58 -37.14
C GLN A 80 14.26 -13.52 -37.70
N LEU A 81 14.08 -13.54 -39.02
CA LEU A 81 12.75 -13.53 -39.63
C LEU A 81 11.95 -14.81 -39.31
N LYS A 82 12.61 -15.98 -39.25
CA LYS A 82 11.97 -17.25 -38.85
C LYS A 82 11.48 -17.19 -37.40
N THR A 83 12.33 -16.71 -36.48
CA THR A 83 11.96 -16.54 -35.06
C THR A 83 10.86 -15.50 -34.88
N GLU A 84 10.93 -14.37 -35.58
CA GLU A 84 9.88 -13.34 -35.55
C GLU A 84 8.56 -13.90 -36.08
N ASN A 85 8.58 -14.66 -37.18
CA ASN A 85 7.38 -15.31 -37.71
C ASN A 85 6.79 -16.35 -36.74
N GLN A 86 7.63 -17.13 -36.06
CA GLN A 86 7.18 -18.06 -35.02
C GLN A 86 6.51 -17.32 -33.86
N LEU A 87 7.11 -16.21 -33.40
CA LEU A 87 6.55 -15.37 -32.35
C LEU A 87 5.24 -14.72 -32.80
N ARG A 88 5.19 -14.10 -33.99
CA ARG A 88 3.96 -13.55 -34.58
C ARG A 88 2.85 -14.60 -34.69
N ASN A 89 3.18 -15.82 -35.12
CA ASN A 89 2.21 -16.92 -35.17
C ASN A 89 1.77 -17.38 -33.78
N ARG A 90 2.63 -17.31 -32.76
CA ARG A 90 2.25 -17.61 -31.38
C ARG A 90 1.34 -16.52 -30.81
N VAL A 91 1.66 -15.25 -31.07
CA VAL A 91 0.83 -14.10 -30.67
C VAL A 91 -0.54 -14.20 -31.32
N LYS A 92 -0.64 -14.40 -32.64
CA LYS A 92 -1.94 -14.60 -33.32
C LYS A 92 -2.75 -15.77 -32.75
N ARG A 93 -2.09 -16.89 -32.39
CA ARG A 93 -2.78 -18.02 -31.74
C ARG A 93 -3.33 -17.64 -30.37
N LEU A 94 -2.54 -16.95 -29.55
CA LEU A 94 -2.97 -16.49 -28.24
C LEU A 94 -4.07 -15.42 -28.35
N GLU A 95 -3.99 -14.51 -29.31
CA GLU A 95 -5.04 -13.53 -29.61
C GLU A 95 -6.34 -14.24 -30.01
N ASN A 96 -6.29 -15.22 -30.90
CA ASN A 96 -7.45 -16.03 -31.26
C ASN A 96 -7.99 -16.85 -30.08
N GLU A 97 -7.13 -17.43 -29.24
CA GLU A 97 -7.53 -18.15 -28.02
C GLU A 97 -8.24 -17.21 -27.02
N ILE A 98 -7.76 -15.97 -26.89
CA ILE A 98 -8.38 -14.92 -26.05
C ILE A 98 -9.72 -14.48 -26.67
N GLU A 99 -9.78 -14.26 -27.98
CA GLU A 99 -11.02 -13.88 -28.68
C GLU A 99 -12.07 -14.98 -28.57
N VAL A 100 -11.68 -16.25 -28.75
CA VAL A 100 -12.56 -17.41 -28.52
C VAL A 100 -12.97 -17.51 -27.06
N ALA A 101 -12.07 -17.30 -26.09
CA ALA A 101 -12.42 -17.29 -24.67
C ALA A 101 -13.40 -16.16 -24.32
N GLN A 102 -13.28 -14.99 -24.97
CA GLN A 102 -14.19 -13.86 -24.81
C GLN A 102 -15.56 -14.12 -25.47
N LEU A 103 -15.58 -14.72 -26.66
CA LEU A 103 -16.82 -15.10 -27.36
C LEU A 103 -17.55 -16.26 -26.67
N SER A 104 -16.82 -17.26 -26.16
CA SER A 104 -17.33 -18.39 -25.36
C SER A 104 -17.72 -18.00 -23.92
N SER A 105 -17.36 -16.79 -23.46
CA SER A 105 -17.93 -16.17 -22.26
C SER A 105 -19.40 -15.75 -22.47
N GLY A 106 -19.88 -15.77 -23.72
CA GLY A 106 -21.28 -15.66 -24.09
C GLY A 106 -22.08 -16.95 -23.87
N SER A 107 -22.56 -17.16 -22.64
CA SER A 107 -23.79 -17.89 -22.29
C SER A 107 -23.84 -19.43 -22.31
N ARG A 108 -23.04 -20.19 -23.07
CA ARG A 108 -23.18 -21.67 -23.12
C ARG A 108 -21.90 -22.48 -22.81
N ASP A 109 -20.77 -22.16 -23.42
CA ASP A 109 -19.51 -22.92 -23.22
C ASP A 109 -18.89 -22.70 -21.84
N SER A 110 -18.99 -21.48 -21.31
CA SER A 110 -18.50 -21.18 -19.97
C SER A 110 -19.30 -21.92 -18.86
N ARG A 111 -20.54 -22.37 -19.13
CA ARG A 111 -21.28 -23.25 -18.20
C ARG A 111 -20.85 -24.71 -18.32
N PHE A 112 -20.60 -25.19 -19.54
CA PHE A 112 -20.12 -26.55 -19.76
C PHE A 112 -18.73 -26.77 -19.14
N LEU A 113 -17.79 -25.84 -19.38
CA LEU A 113 -16.45 -25.92 -18.78
C LEU A 113 -16.48 -25.79 -17.26
N ARG A 114 -17.39 -24.97 -16.69
CA ARG A 114 -17.59 -24.90 -15.24
C ARG A 114 -18.13 -26.22 -14.67
N GLU A 115 -19.05 -26.87 -15.37
CA GLU A 115 -19.58 -28.16 -14.95
C GLU A 115 -18.55 -29.29 -15.11
N GLU A 116 -17.73 -29.26 -16.16
CA GLU A 116 -16.61 -30.19 -16.37
C GLU A 116 -15.54 -30.01 -15.30
N ILE A 117 -15.18 -28.77 -14.95
CA ILE A 117 -14.29 -28.47 -13.80
C ILE A 117 -14.91 -29.00 -12.51
N ARG A 118 -16.21 -28.78 -12.27
CA ARG A 118 -16.90 -29.30 -11.08
C ARG A 118 -16.87 -30.83 -11.02
N GLN A 119 -17.05 -31.51 -12.16
CA GLN A 119 -16.99 -32.97 -12.24
C GLN A 119 -15.57 -33.50 -12.02
N LEU A 120 -14.56 -32.86 -12.59
CA LEU A 120 -13.16 -33.22 -12.36
C LEU A 120 -12.74 -32.98 -10.91
N GLU A 121 -13.21 -31.90 -10.29
CA GLU A 121 -13.00 -31.65 -8.86
C GLU A 121 -13.70 -32.70 -7.98
N GLU A 122 -14.92 -33.11 -8.33
CA GLU A 122 -15.64 -34.18 -7.61
C GLU A 122 -14.91 -35.53 -7.74
N GLN A 123 -14.43 -35.86 -8.95
CA GLN A 123 -13.63 -37.06 -9.19
C GLN A 123 -12.29 -37.03 -8.46
N LEU A 124 -11.63 -35.87 -8.43
CA LEU A 124 -10.39 -35.70 -7.67
C LEU A 124 -10.65 -35.90 -6.18
N ARG A 125 -11.67 -35.26 -5.61
CA ARG A 125 -12.05 -35.43 -4.20
C ARG A 125 -12.41 -36.88 -3.89
N GLN A 126 -13.07 -37.58 -4.81
CA GLN A 126 -13.40 -38.98 -4.63
C GLN A 126 -12.15 -39.86 -4.64
N SER A 127 -11.23 -39.64 -5.58
CA SER A 127 -9.94 -40.33 -5.62
C SER A 127 -9.08 -40.03 -4.39
N GLU A 128 -9.09 -38.80 -3.88
CA GLU A 128 -8.39 -38.43 -2.64
C GLU A 128 -8.97 -39.15 -1.42
N ARG A 129 -10.30 -39.30 -1.35
CA ARG A 129 -10.96 -40.11 -0.29
C ARG A 129 -10.55 -41.56 -0.40
N GLU A 130 -10.61 -42.15 -1.59
CA GLU A 130 -10.21 -43.55 -1.83
C GLU A 130 -8.74 -43.79 -1.49
N CYS A 131 -7.84 -42.87 -1.88
CA CYS A 131 -6.43 -42.93 -1.49
C CYS A 131 -6.25 -42.87 0.02
N LYS A 132 -7.02 -42.02 0.71
CA LYS A 132 -6.98 -41.91 2.17
C LYS A 132 -7.53 -43.18 2.84
N ASP A 133 -8.60 -43.75 2.31
CA ASP A 133 -9.20 -44.97 2.84
C ASP A 133 -8.27 -46.17 2.65
N MET A 134 -7.68 -46.34 1.46
CA MET A 134 -6.65 -47.37 1.24
C MET A 134 -5.42 -47.18 2.11
N ALA A 135 -4.97 -45.94 2.34
CA ALA A 135 -3.85 -45.68 3.23
C ALA A 135 -4.17 -46.09 4.68
N ASN A 136 -5.39 -45.85 5.15
CA ASN A 136 -5.85 -46.29 6.47
C ASN A 136 -5.98 -47.83 6.54
N GLU A 137 -6.49 -48.47 5.48
CA GLU A 137 -6.56 -49.93 5.37
C GLU A 137 -5.16 -50.55 5.46
N LEU A 138 -4.21 -50.04 4.67
CA LEU A 138 -2.82 -50.49 4.66
C LEU A 138 -2.16 -50.31 6.02
N GLU A 139 -2.45 -49.21 6.73
CA GLU A 139 -1.92 -48.99 8.08
C GLU A 139 -2.47 -50.01 9.08
N ARG A 140 -3.76 -50.35 8.99
CA ARG A 140 -4.35 -51.42 9.81
C ARG A 140 -3.74 -52.78 9.48
N GLU A 141 -3.57 -53.09 8.19
CA GLU A 141 -2.91 -54.33 7.76
C GLU A 141 -1.48 -54.42 8.27
N LYS A 142 -0.71 -53.31 8.24
CA LYS A 142 0.64 -53.26 8.80
C LYS A 142 0.65 -53.56 10.29
N GLN A 143 -0.25 -52.95 11.06
CA GLN A 143 -0.37 -53.19 12.49
C GLN A 143 -0.72 -54.66 12.80
N VAL A 144 -1.66 -55.24 12.05
CA VAL A 144 -2.01 -56.66 12.20
C VAL A 144 -0.83 -57.55 11.82
N ASN A 145 -0.11 -57.23 10.74
CA ASN A 145 1.05 -58.00 10.29
C ASN A 145 2.21 -57.93 11.29
N GLU A 146 2.43 -56.78 11.93
CA GLU A 146 3.40 -56.62 13.01
C GLU A 146 3.03 -57.46 14.24
N GLN A 147 1.76 -57.49 14.63
CA GLN A 147 1.27 -58.37 15.71
C GLN A 147 1.46 -59.85 15.37
N LEU A 148 1.17 -60.25 14.13
CA LEU A 148 1.41 -61.62 13.66
C LEU A 148 2.90 -61.97 13.63
N ALA A 149 3.77 -61.03 13.27
CA ALA A 149 5.22 -61.23 13.29
C ALA A 149 5.73 -61.46 14.72
N LEU A 150 5.29 -60.64 15.68
CA LEU A 150 5.63 -60.81 17.10
C LEU A 150 5.14 -62.17 17.64
N ARG A 151 3.89 -62.53 17.35
CA ARG A 151 3.33 -63.82 17.76
C ARG A 151 4.09 -65.00 17.14
N ASN A 152 4.47 -64.90 15.86
CA ASN A 152 5.30 -65.92 15.22
C ASN A 152 6.66 -66.05 15.92
N GLU A 153 7.31 -64.93 16.22
CA GLU A 153 8.59 -64.91 16.93
C GLU A 153 8.48 -65.55 18.33
N GLU A 154 7.41 -65.25 19.08
CA GLU A 154 7.11 -65.89 20.36
C GLU A 154 6.95 -67.41 20.20
N THR A 155 6.14 -67.86 19.24
CA THR A 155 5.94 -69.30 19.00
C THR A 155 7.22 -70.01 18.54
N ASP A 156 8.06 -69.36 17.74
CA ASP A 156 9.35 -69.90 17.30
C ASP A 156 10.35 -69.98 18.47
N ASN A 157 10.32 -69.00 19.38
CA ASN A 157 11.11 -69.01 20.60
C ASN A 157 10.68 -70.15 21.54
N GLU A 158 9.37 -70.35 21.73
CA GLU A 158 8.82 -71.47 22.50
C GLU A 158 9.18 -72.81 21.86
N ASN A 159 9.02 -72.95 20.54
CA ASN A 159 9.38 -74.16 19.81
C ASN A 159 10.88 -74.45 19.93
N SER A 160 11.73 -73.42 19.88
CA SER A 160 13.16 -73.55 20.10
C SER A 160 13.52 -74.00 21.52
N LYS A 161 12.82 -73.50 22.55
CA LYS A 161 12.97 -73.96 23.94
C LYS A 161 12.55 -75.42 24.08
N LEU A 162 11.36 -75.77 23.60
CA LEU A 162 10.85 -77.15 23.62
C LEU A 162 11.76 -78.11 22.89
N ARG A 163 12.36 -77.72 21.76
CA ARG A 163 13.35 -78.54 21.05
C ARG A 163 14.60 -78.80 21.89
N ARG A 164 15.12 -77.78 22.59
CA ARG A 164 16.27 -77.94 23.49
C ARG A 164 15.94 -78.83 24.68
N GLU A 165 14.77 -78.64 25.28
CA GLU A 165 14.28 -79.50 26.37
C GLU A 165 14.08 -80.95 25.90
N ASN A 166 13.52 -81.16 24.71
CA ASN A 166 13.35 -82.50 24.16
C ASN A 166 14.70 -83.19 23.93
N GLU A 167 15.70 -82.46 23.42
CA GLU A 167 17.05 -82.99 23.24
C GLU A 167 17.72 -83.31 24.58
N GLN A 168 17.56 -82.44 25.58
CA GLN A 168 18.04 -82.69 26.93
C GLN A 168 17.41 -83.94 27.52
N LEU A 169 16.08 -84.08 27.44
CA LEU A 169 15.37 -85.27 27.93
C LEU A 169 15.80 -86.54 27.19
N ARG A 170 16.08 -86.47 25.89
CA ARG A 170 16.63 -87.61 25.13
C ARG A 170 18.01 -88.00 25.66
N GLN A 171 18.87 -87.03 25.95
CA GLN A 171 20.19 -87.28 26.54
C GLN A 171 20.07 -87.88 27.94
N ASP A 172 19.18 -87.33 28.78
CA ASP A 172 18.91 -87.85 30.12
C ASP A 172 18.39 -89.29 30.06
N VAL A 173 17.50 -89.63 29.12
CA VAL A 173 17.04 -91.02 28.90
C VAL A 173 18.21 -91.94 28.53
N ILE A 174 19.13 -91.51 27.67
CA ILE A 174 20.33 -92.28 27.32
C ILE A 174 21.22 -92.50 28.56
N ASP A 175 21.41 -91.45 29.37
CA ASP A 175 22.25 -91.53 30.56
C ASP A 175 21.60 -92.36 31.67
N TYR A 176 20.29 -92.27 31.88
CA TYR A 176 19.54 -93.17 32.76
C TYR A 176 19.59 -94.61 32.28
N GLN A 177 19.50 -94.86 30.97
CA GLN A 177 19.63 -96.21 30.44
C GLN A 177 21.03 -96.78 30.72
N ARG A 178 22.09 -96.01 30.50
CA ARG A 178 23.48 -96.39 30.87
C ARG A 178 23.62 -96.61 32.38
N GLN A 179 23.00 -95.77 33.20
CA GLN A 179 23.01 -95.92 34.64
C GLN A 179 22.27 -97.19 35.08
N ILE A 180 21.13 -97.51 34.48
CA ILE A 180 20.40 -98.76 34.73
C ILE A 180 21.23 -99.96 34.31
N ASP A 181 21.91 -99.92 33.17
CA ASP A 181 22.73 -101.03 32.70
C ASP A 181 23.96 -101.24 33.59
N SER A 182 24.64 -100.15 34.00
CA SER A 182 25.72 -100.22 34.99
C SER A 182 25.26 -100.63 36.38
N GLN A 183 24.06 -100.23 36.81
CA GLN A 183 23.46 -100.70 38.07
C GLN A 183 23.03 -102.16 37.99
N ARG A 184 22.51 -102.63 36.85
CA ARG A 184 22.26 -104.06 36.62
C ARG A 184 23.56 -104.83 36.70
N GLU A 185 24.62 -104.36 36.05
CA GLU A 185 25.96 -104.95 36.14
C GLU A 185 26.53 -104.91 37.57
N THR A 186 26.28 -103.83 38.30
CA THR A 186 26.69 -103.64 39.70
C THR A 186 25.83 -104.43 40.69
N LEU A 187 24.53 -104.60 40.47
CA LEU A 187 23.65 -105.43 41.28
C LEU A 187 23.92 -106.91 41.02
N MET A 188 24.27 -107.27 39.78
CA MET A 188 24.80 -108.59 39.48
C MET A 188 26.14 -108.84 40.19
N SER A 189 26.95 -107.80 40.45
CA SER A 189 28.20 -107.90 41.23
C SER A 189 28.03 -107.72 42.76
N ARG A 190 26.98 -107.02 43.21
CA ARG A 190 26.67 -106.66 44.61
C ARG A 190 25.45 -107.36 45.18
N SER A 191 24.80 -108.31 44.50
CA SER A 191 23.83 -109.26 45.09
C SER A 191 24.48 -110.20 46.13
N ARG A 192 25.59 -109.75 46.73
CA ARG A 192 26.25 -110.27 47.91
C ARG A 192 26.37 -109.14 48.95
N GLY A 193 25.24 -108.76 49.52
CA GLY A 193 25.17 -108.19 50.88
C GLY A 193 25.28 -106.66 51.00
N GLN A 194 24.15 -106.02 51.32
CA GLN A 194 24.15 -104.76 52.06
C GLN A 194 22.86 -104.61 52.88
N ASP A 195 22.99 -104.18 54.13
CA ASP A 195 21.90 -104.16 55.13
C ASP A 195 20.91 -103.01 54.90
N TYR A 196 19.68 -103.39 54.51
CA TYR A 196 18.54 -102.51 54.17
C TYR A 196 18.20 -101.42 55.20
N LYS A 197 18.56 -101.59 56.47
CA LYS A 197 18.20 -100.67 57.56
C LYS A 197 18.97 -99.35 57.52
N SER A 198 20.25 -99.38 57.14
CA SER A 198 21.07 -98.16 57.01
C SER A 198 20.60 -97.30 55.83
N LEU A 199 20.25 -97.95 54.73
CA LEU A 199 19.72 -97.30 53.53
C LEU A 199 18.38 -96.60 53.82
N LEU A 200 17.49 -97.26 54.57
CA LEU A 200 16.19 -96.67 54.94
C LEU A 200 16.37 -95.42 55.83
N SER A 201 17.29 -95.48 56.80
CA SER A 201 17.59 -94.32 57.66
C SER A 201 18.16 -93.15 56.87
N GLN A 202 19.04 -93.43 55.90
CA GLN A 202 19.59 -92.39 55.02
C GLN A 202 18.48 -91.75 54.17
N LYS A 203 17.61 -92.56 53.58
CA LYS A 203 16.49 -92.06 52.76
C LYS A 203 15.49 -91.24 53.55
N ASN A 204 15.20 -91.61 54.80
CA ASN A 204 14.35 -90.81 55.67
C ASN A 204 14.98 -89.45 56.00
N MET A 205 16.30 -89.39 56.21
CA MET A 205 16.99 -88.13 56.45
C MET A 205 17.03 -87.23 55.21
N GLU A 206 17.17 -87.81 54.01
CA GLU A 206 17.06 -87.10 52.74
C GLU A 206 15.63 -86.55 52.53
N LEU A 207 14.59 -87.33 52.85
CA LEU A 207 13.19 -86.88 52.75
C LEU A 207 12.88 -85.67 53.64
N VAL A 208 13.38 -85.65 54.88
CA VAL A 208 13.20 -84.50 55.78
C VAL A 208 13.85 -83.25 55.18
N LYS A 209 15.06 -83.35 54.63
CA LYS A 209 15.74 -82.22 53.98
C LYS A 209 14.95 -81.69 52.77
N TYR A 210 14.39 -82.58 51.96
CA TYR A 210 13.56 -82.17 50.83
C TYR A 210 12.27 -81.47 51.29
N LEU A 211 11.66 -81.91 52.39
CA LEU A 211 10.48 -81.23 52.95
C LEU A 211 10.83 -79.83 53.45
N ASP A 212 11.95 -79.67 54.15
CA ASP A 212 12.44 -78.36 54.61
C ASP A 212 12.74 -77.42 53.41
N GLU A 213 13.37 -77.95 52.36
CA GLU A 213 13.67 -77.19 51.14
C GLU A 213 12.39 -76.75 50.42
N ILE A 214 11.41 -77.66 50.26
CA ILE A 214 10.10 -77.36 49.67
C ILE A 214 9.39 -76.27 50.48
N GLN A 215 9.42 -76.33 51.80
CA GLN A 215 8.83 -75.29 52.64
C GLN A 215 9.52 -73.94 52.43
N SER A 216 10.85 -73.90 52.42
CA SER A 216 11.58 -72.65 52.18
C SER A 216 11.28 -72.06 50.80
N LEU A 217 11.20 -72.90 49.76
CA LEU A 217 10.84 -72.49 48.42
C LEU A 217 9.41 -71.96 48.36
N SER A 218 8.45 -72.61 49.04
CA SER A 218 7.07 -72.15 49.13
C SER A 218 6.97 -70.75 49.74
N GLU A 219 7.66 -70.52 50.87
CA GLU A 219 7.69 -69.21 51.53
C GLU A 219 8.34 -68.13 50.65
N THR A 220 9.37 -68.46 49.89
CA THR A 220 9.96 -67.51 48.92
C THR A 220 9.03 -67.20 47.77
N ASN A 221 8.28 -68.20 47.29
CA ASN A 221 7.34 -68.03 46.19
C ASN A 221 6.15 -67.15 46.61
N GLU A 222 5.62 -67.32 47.83
CA GLU A 222 4.58 -66.45 48.39
C GLU A 222 5.04 -64.99 48.50
N LYS A 223 6.29 -64.75 48.92
CA LYS A 223 6.86 -63.40 48.97
C LYS A 223 6.99 -62.77 47.59
N LEU A 224 7.46 -63.54 46.60
CA LEU A 224 7.55 -63.07 45.21
C LEU A 224 6.17 -62.79 44.62
N GLU A 225 5.17 -63.61 44.95
CA GLU A 225 3.79 -63.40 44.51
C GLU A 225 3.19 -62.12 45.11
N ALA A 226 3.40 -61.87 46.41
CA ALA A 226 3.00 -60.62 47.04
C ALA A 226 3.67 -59.39 46.41
N GLN A 227 4.97 -59.47 46.10
CA GLN A 227 5.71 -58.40 45.42
C GLN A 227 5.18 -58.17 43.99
N ASN A 228 4.91 -59.25 43.23
CA ASN A 228 4.32 -59.14 41.90
C ASN A 228 2.94 -58.48 41.94
N GLN A 229 2.10 -58.82 42.93
CA GLN A 229 0.80 -58.18 43.09
C GLN A 229 0.92 -56.68 43.43
N GLU A 230 1.88 -56.31 44.27
CA GLU A 230 2.14 -54.90 44.62
C GLU A 230 2.65 -54.10 43.41
N LEU A 231 3.60 -54.66 42.65
CA LEU A 231 4.09 -54.06 41.41
C LEU A 231 2.98 -53.90 40.37
N THR A 232 2.11 -54.91 40.23
CA THR A 232 0.96 -54.85 39.33
C THR A 232 0.03 -53.70 39.71
N LYS A 233 -0.31 -53.55 41.00
CA LYS A 233 -1.13 -52.43 41.49
C LYS A 233 -0.47 -51.07 41.21
N HIS A 234 0.83 -50.92 41.47
CA HIS A 234 1.54 -49.67 41.19
C HIS A 234 1.54 -49.31 39.70
N LEU A 235 1.69 -50.31 38.82
CA LEU A 235 1.58 -50.11 37.38
C LEU A 235 0.16 -49.70 36.98
N GLU A 236 -0.88 -50.35 37.52
CA GLU A 236 -2.28 -49.97 37.29
C GLU A 236 -2.57 -48.52 37.71
N TYR A 237 -2.12 -48.11 38.89
CA TYR A 237 -2.27 -46.72 39.34
C TYR A 237 -1.51 -45.73 38.44
N SER A 238 -0.31 -46.09 38.00
CA SER A 238 0.48 -45.25 37.11
C SER A 238 -0.19 -45.09 35.75
N VAL A 239 -0.77 -46.16 35.20
CA VAL A 239 -1.55 -46.11 33.95
C VAL A 239 -2.78 -45.21 34.12
N GLN A 240 -3.55 -45.37 35.20
CA GLN A 240 -4.71 -44.52 35.46
C GLN A 240 -4.35 -43.02 35.59
N GLU A 241 -3.24 -42.69 36.23
CA GLU A 241 -2.76 -41.29 36.31
C GLU A 241 -2.30 -40.77 34.93
N MET A 242 -1.65 -41.60 34.12
CA MET A 242 -1.30 -41.22 32.74
C MET A 242 -2.54 -41.00 31.85
N GLU A 243 -3.60 -41.80 32.02
CA GLU A 243 -4.87 -41.62 31.32
C GLU A 243 -5.53 -40.29 31.72
N LYS A 244 -5.59 -39.97 33.02
CA LYS A 244 -6.13 -38.68 33.50
C LYS A 244 -5.35 -37.49 32.94
N MET A 245 -4.01 -37.55 32.95
CA MET A 245 -3.19 -36.49 32.38
C MET A 245 -3.41 -36.35 30.87
N THR A 246 -3.61 -37.46 30.16
CA THR A 246 -3.94 -37.46 28.72
C THR A 246 -5.29 -36.78 28.46
N ASP A 247 -6.31 -37.06 29.28
CA ASP A 247 -7.61 -36.40 29.20
C ASP A 247 -7.55 -34.90 29.49
N GLU A 248 -6.79 -34.49 30.51
CA GLU A 248 -6.57 -33.07 30.83
C GLU A 248 -5.83 -32.35 29.71
N TYR A 249 -4.80 -32.97 29.14
CA TYR A 249 -4.09 -32.43 27.99
C TYR A 249 -5.01 -32.25 26.77
N ASN A 250 -5.86 -33.24 26.48
CA ASN A 250 -6.83 -33.14 25.40
C ASN A 250 -7.85 -32.02 25.62
N LYS A 251 -8.34 -31.84 26.87
CA LYS A 251 -9.22 -30.70 27.23
C LYS A 251 -8.51 -29.36 27.05
N MET A 252 -7.25 -29.26 27.49
CA MET A 252 -6.45 -28.05 27.32
C MET A 252 -6.23 -27.73 25.84
N LYS A 253 -5.90 -28.74 25.03
CA LYS A 253 -5.74 -28.59 23.58
C LYS A 253 -7.01 -28.05 22.92
N LEU A 254 -8.18 -28.55 23.29
CA LEU A 254 -9.46 -28.03 22.79
C LEU A 254 -9.74 -26.59 23.23
N MET A 255 -9.43 -26.24 24.48
CA MET A 255 -9.57 -24.86 24.96
C MET A 255 -8.67 -23.89 24.21
N VAL A 256 -7.41 -24.27 23.93
CA VAL A 256 -6.48 -23.47 23.14
C VAL A 256 -7.00 -23.28 21.72
N GLN A 257 -7.42 -24.36 21.04
CA GLN A 257 -7.99 -24.26 19.69
C GLN A 257 -9.23 -23.37 19.64
N ASN A 258 -10.12 -23.46 20.63
CA ASN A 258 -11.28 -22.58 20.74
C ASN A 258 -10.87 -21.13 20.97
N SER A 259 -9.88 -20.88 21.85
CA SER A 259 -9.34 -19.54 22.10
C SER A 259 -8.74 -18.92 20.84
N ASP A 260 -7.97 -19.69 20.06
CA ASP A 260 -7.39 -19.24 18.79
C ASP A 260 -8.50 -18.87 17.79
N SER A 261 -9.55 -19.71 17.68
CA SER A 261 -10.69 -19.44 16.80
C SER A 261 -11.43 -18.14 17.15
N ILE A 262 -11.58 -17.85 18.45
CA ILE A 262 -12.20 -16.62 18.95
C ILE A 262 -11.27 -15.43 18.67
N MET A 263 -9.96 -15.59 18.89
CA MET A 263 -8.98 -14.54 18.63
C MET A 263 -8.95 -14.15 17.14
N ASP A 264 -9.00 -15.11 16.23
CA ASP A 264 -9.06 -14.86 14.79
C ASP A 264 -10.34 -14.14 14.38
N ARG A 265 -11.48 -14.49 14.98
CA ARG A 265 -12.74 -13.77 14.78
C ARG A 265 -12.62 -12.32 15.25
N LEU A 266 -12.10 -12.08 16.45
CA LEU A 266 -11.90 -10.74 16.99
C LEU A 266 -10.93 -9.90 16.14
N ARG A 267 -9.87 -10.52 15.59
CA ARG A 267 -8.96 -9.84 14.66
C ARG A 267 -9.66 -9.38 13.39
N LYS A 268 -10.53 -10.22 12.81
CA LYS A 268 -11.34 -9.86 11.63
C LYS A 268 -12.31 -8.72 11.93
N GLU A 269 -13.03 -8.79 13.05
CA GLU A 269 -13.96 -7.74 13.49
C GLU A 269 -13.21 -6.41 13.75
N LYS A 270 -12.04 -6.46 14.40
CA LYS A 270 -11.18 -5.29 14.61
C LYS A 270 -10.74 -4.65 13.30
N GLU A 271 -10.32 -5.46 12.32
CA GLU A 271 -9.88 -4.95 11.02
C GLU A 271 -11.04 -4.33 10.24
N GLN A 272 -12.23 -4.94 10.31
CA GLN A 272 -13.44 -4.36 9.72
C GLN A 272 -13.78 -2.99 10.34
N HIS A 273 -13.74 -2.87 11.67
CA HIS A 273 -13.97 -1.59 12.33
C HIS A 273 -12.87 -0.55 12.01
N ARG A 274 -11.62 -0.98 11.87
CA ARG A 274 -10.51 -0.12 11.46
C ARG A 274 -10.78 0.48 10.07
N LEU A 275 -11.23 -0.35 9.12
CA LEU A 275 -11.59 0.10 7.77
C LEU A 275 -12.79 1.06 7.81
N GLN A 276 -13.84 0.77 8.59
CA GLN A 276 -14.98 1.67 8.75
C GLN A 276 -14.57 3.05 9.30
N VAL A 277 -13.70 3.08 10.30
CA VAL A 277 -13.17 4.34 10.85
C VAL A 277 -12.36 5.11 9.80
N GLN A 278 -11.55 4.40 9.01
CA GLN A 278 -10.77 5.02 7.93
C GLN A 278 -11.69 5.62 6.85
N GLU A 279 -12.69 4.88 6.39
CA GLU A 279 -13.68 5.35 5.40
C GLU A 279 -14.44 6.58 5.91
N LEU A 280 -14.90 6.58 7.16
CA LEU A 280 -15.58 7.72 7.76
C LEU A 280 -14.65 8.94 7.89
N ALA A 281 -13.38 8.73 8.24
CA ALA A 281 -12.39 9.81 8.31
C ALA A 281 -12.11 10.41 6.92
N GLU A 282 -12.04 9.57 5.88
CA GLU A 282 -11.90 10.00 4.49
C GLU A 282 -13.14 10.79 4.02
N GLN A 283 -14.35 10.33 4.34
CA GLN A 283 -15.59 11.05 4.05
C GLN A 283 -15.66 12.41 4.75
N LEU A 284 -15.27 12.47 6.03
CA LEU A 284 -15.21 13.73 6.79
C LEU A 284 -14.22 14.70 6.15
N LYS A 285 -13.05 14.21 5.74
CA LYS A 285 -12.03 15.02 5.07
C LYS A 285 -12.54 15.55 3.73
N ALA A 286 -13.16 14.70 2.91
CA ALA A 286 -13.76 15.10 1.65
C ALA A 286 -14.86 16.18 1.84
N LYS A 287 -15.67 16.06 2.89
CA LYS A 287 -16.67 17.07 3.23
C LYS A 287 -16.06 18.41 3.64
N ASN A 288 -15.02 18.40 4.48
CA ASN A 288 -14.30 19.62 4.84
C ASN A 288 -13.66 20.29 3.60
N GLU A 289 -13.08 19.51 2.69
CA GLU A 289 -12.52 20.03 1.43
C GLU A 289 -13.60 20.64 0.51
N GLU A 290 -14.84 20.16 0.57
CA GLU A 290 -16.01 20.72 -0.14
C GLU A 290 -16.55 21.99 0.54
N ASP A 291 -16.50 22.09 1.87
CA ASP A 291 -16.94 23.26 2.62
C ASP A 291 -15.97 24.46 2.47
N ASP A 292 -14.67 24.21 2.27
CA ASP A 292 -13.64 25.24 2.05
C ASP A 292 -13.92 26.21 0.87
N PRO A 293 -14.27 25.76 -0.36
CA PRO A 293 -14.63 26.66 -1.45
C PRO A 293 -15.92 27.43 -1.17
N VAL A 294 -16.90 26.84 -0.48
CA VAL A 294 -18.12 27.54 -0.06
C VAL A 294 -17.78 28.65 0.92
N MET A 295 -16.97 28.36 1.94
CA MET A 295 -16.53 29.35 2.92
C MET A 295 -15.74 30.48 2.26
N ARG A 296 -14.85 30.16 1.29
CA ARG A 296 -14.13 31.16 0.50
C ARG A 296 -15.07 32.04 -0.33
N ALA A 297 -16.06 31.46 -0.99
CA ALA A 297 -17.03 32.20 -1.79
C ALA A 297 -17.90 33.14 -0.93
N VAL A 298 -18.32 32.68 0.25
CA VAL A 298 -19.05 33.50 1.23
C VAL A 298 -18.18 34.66 1.71
N ASN A 299 -16.94 34.40 2.10
CA ASN A 299 -16.01 35.46 2.52
C ASN A 299 -15.79 36.51 1.42
N ALA A 300 -15.61 36.08 0.17
CA ALA A 300 -15.49 36.99 -0.96
C ALA A 300 -16.73 37.87 -1.15
N LYS A 301 -17.94 37.28 -1.02
CA LYS A 301 -19.20 38.05 -1.10
C LYS A 301 -19.36 39.03 0.06
N VAL A 302 -18.95 38.64 1.27
CA VAL A 302 -18.94 39.53 2.43
C VAL A 302 -18.00 40.71 2.19
N ASP A 303 -16.82 40.49 1.63
CA ASP A 303 -15.88 41.57 1.33
C ASP A 303 -16.36 42.49 0.20
N GLU A 304 -16.99 41.95 -0.84
CA GLU A 304 -17.67 42.76 -1.87
C GLU A 304 -18.74 43.67 -1.23
N TRP A 305 -19.57 43.13 -0.31
CA TRP A 305 -20.58 43.92 0.38
C TRP A 305 -19.99 44.98 1.30
N LYS A 306 -18.88 44.71 1.98
CA LYS A 306 -18.18 45.73 2.77
C LYS A 306 -17.71 46.89 1.89
N ILE A 307 -17.18 46.60 0.70
CA ILE A 307 -16.75 47.64 -0.27
C ILE A 307 -17.95 48.46 -0.74
N ILE A 308 -19.05 47.81 -1.11
CA ILE A 308 -20.28 48.50 -1.53
C ILE A 308 -20.84 49.37 -0.40
N LEU A 309 -20.89 48.84 0.83
CA LEU A 309 -21.36 49.60 2.00
C LEU A 309 -20.47 50.83 2.25
N ALA A 310 -19.16 50.68 2.24
CA ALA A 310 -18.23 51.79 2.40
C ALA A 310 -18.41 52.87 1.31
N SER A 311 -18.59 52.46 0.05
CA SER A 311 -18.90 53.37 -1.05
C SER A 311 -20.24 54.09 -0.86
N LYS A 312 -21.26 53.41 -0.34
CA LYS A 312 -22.55 54.04 -0.02
C LYS A 312 -22.47 54.99 1.16
N ASP A 313 -21.66 54.68 2.17
CA ASP A 313 -21.39 55.59 3.28
C ASP A 313 -20.68 56.87 2.81
N GLU A 314 -19.74 56.76 1.86
CA GLU A 314 -19.13 57.93 1.19
C GLU A 314 -20.16 58.75 0.42
N GLU A 315 -21.00 58.13 -0.42
CA GLU A 315 -22.07 58.81 -1.15
C GLU A 315 -23.02 59.56 -0.18
N ILE A 316 -23.41 58.91 0.93
CA ILE A 316 -24.27 59.50 1.95
C ILE A 316 -23.58 60.72 2.59
N SER A 317 -22.30 60.62 2.90
CA SER A 317 -21.50 61.73 3.45
C SER A 317 -21.46 62.93 2.49
N ASP A 318 -21.26 62.67 1.20
CA ASP A 318 -21.29 63.71 0.16
C ASP A 318 -22.66 64.38 0.03
N TYR A 319 -23.74 63.60 0.05
CA TYR A 319 -25.09 64.16 0.04
C TYR A 319 -25.39 64.98 1.30
N GLN A 320 -24.97 64.52 2.48
CA GLN A 320 -25.11 65.27 3.73
C GLN A 320 -24.36 66.61 3.66
N LYS A 321 -23.13 66.61 3.14
CA LYS A 321 -22.34 67.84 2.94
C LYS A 321 -23.04 68.81 1.98
N LYS A 322 -23.56 68.31 0.86
CA LYS A 322 -24.29 69.12 -0.13
C LYS A 322 -25.56 69.73 0.46
N ILE A 323 -26.27 69.00 1.32
CA ILE A 323 -27.43 69.52 2.05
C ILE A 323 -27.01 70.66 2.99
N VAL A 324 -25.92 70.51 3.74
CA VAL A 324 -25.39 71.58 4.61
C VAL A 324 -25.03 72.82 3.79
N ASP A 325 -24.30 72.65 2.68
CA ASP A 325 -23.90 73.75 1.81
C ASP A 325 -25.11 74.49 1.20
N LEU A 326 -26.14 73.74 0.77
CA LEU A 326 -27.37 74.34 0.24
C LEU A 326 -28.17 75.08 1.31
N ARG A 327 -28.23 74.54 2.54
CA ARG A 327 -28.86 75.22 3.69
C ARG A 327 -28.14 76.53 4.01
N GLU A 328 -26.81 76.55 4.00
CA GLU A 328 -26.02 77.76 4.24
C GLU A 328 -26.22 78.79 3.11
N LYS A 329 -26.19 78.36 1.84
CA LYS A 329 -26.50 79.23 0.70
C LYS A 329 -27.90 79.84 0.77
N LEU A 330 -28.89 79.05 1.18
CA LEU A 330 -30.27 79.52 1.35
C LEU A 330 -30.34 80.57 2.47
N LYS A 331 -29.64 80.34 3.59
CA LYS A 331 -29.53 81.31 4.68
C LYS A 331 -28.89 82.62 4.25
N ILE A 332 -27.81 82.57 3.45
CA ILE A 332 -27.16 83.78 2.89
C ILE A 332 -28.11 84.51 1.95
N ALA A 333 -28.77 83.80 1.02
CA ALA A 333 -29.73 84.41 0.10
C ALA A 333 -30.92 85.06 0.83
N GLN A 334 -31.39 84.44 1.92
CA GLN A 334 -32.42 85.02 2.79
C GLN A 334 -31.94 86.33 3.43
N LEU A 335 -30.71 86.35 3.99
CA LEU A 335 -30.12 87.56 4.58
C LEU A 335 -29.91 88.67 3.54
N ASP A 336 -29.50 88.34 2.33
CA ASP A 336 -29.35 89.32 1.24
C ASP A 336 -30.70 89.90 0.79
N ALA A 337 -31.75 89.06 0.71
CA ALA A 337 -33.11 89.51 0.42
C ALA A 337 -33.65 90.43 1.53
N ASP A 338 -33.47 90.05 2.79
CA ASP A 338 -33.85 90.88 3.94
C ASP A 338 -33.09 92.21 3.95
N LYS A 339 -31.78 92.20 3.65
CA LYS A 339 -30.96 93.41 3.51
C LYS A 339 -31.46 94.32 2.39
N SER A 340 -31.84 93.75 1.24
CA SER A 340 -32.42 94.51 0.13
C SER A 340 -33.77 95.13 0.51
N SER A 341 -34.63 94.40 1.22
CA SER A 341 -35.90 94.88 1.75
C SER A 341 -35.70 96.05 2.74
N VAL A 342 -34.74 95.91 3.67
CA VAL A 342 -34.38 96.99 4.61
C VAL A 342 -33.89 98.24 3.89
N LEU A 343 -33.04 98.10 2.86
CA LEU A 343 -32.59 99.23 2.05
C LEU A 343 -33.75 99.93 1.32
N ALA A 344 -34.68 99.16 0.75
CA ALA A 344 -35.86 99.72 0.10
C ALA A 344 -36.76 100.47 1.10
N LEU A 345 -36.98 99.92 2.30
CA LEU A 345 -37.72 100.59 3.37
C LEU A 345 -37.00 101.86 3.85
N GLN A 346 -35.67 101.82 3.96
CA GLN A 346 -34.85 102.97 4.36
C GLN A 346 -34.94 104.09 3.32
N GLN A 347 -34.94 103.76 2.03
CA GLN A 347 -35.14 104.72 0.95
C GLN A 347 -36.56 105.31 0.97
N ALA A 348 -37.60 104.49 1.14
CA ALA A 348 -38.98 104.95 1.26
C ALA A 348 -39.18 105.86 2.49
N LEU A 349 -38.53 105.54 3.62
CA LEU A 349 -38.49 106.40 4.81
C LEU A 349 -37.79 107.73 4.53
N GLN A 350 -36.66 107.72 3.80
CA GLN A 350 -35.96 108.94 3.42
C GLN A 350 -36.81 109.82 2.49
N GLU A 351 -37.49 109.23 1.50
CA GLU A 351 -38.45 109.94 0.63
C GLU A 351 -39.62 110.54 1.42
N ARG A 352 -40.19 109.77 2.36
CA ARG A 352 -41.23 110.27 3.28
C ARG A 352 -40.72 111.40 4.16
N ASN A 353 -39.52 111.29 4.74
CA ASN A 353 -38.92 112.35 5.54
C ASN A 353 -38.68 113.63 4.72
N ASN A 354 -38.21 113.50 3.48
CA ASN A 354 -38.07 114.63 2.55
C ASN A 354 -39.43 115.28 2.26
N HIS A 355 -40.49 114.47 2.09
CA HIS A 355 -41.85 114.97 1.89
C HIS A 355 -42.41 115.68 3.13
N ILE A 356 -42.20 115.12 4.33
CA ILE A 356 -42.56 115.76 5.61
C ILE A 356 -41.83 117.10 5.70
N LYS A 357 -40.51 117.14 5.47
CA LYS A 357 -39.72 118.37 5.52
C LYS A 357 -40.27 119.45 4.59
N MET A 358 -40.59 119.10 3.35
CA MET A 358 -41.22 120.02 2.39
C MET A 358 -42.60 120.51 2.86
N LEU A 359 -43.42 119.62 3.43
CA LEU A 359 -44.72 120.02 4.00
C LEU A 359 -44.57 120.91 5.23
N THR A 360 -43.57 120.66 6.09
CA THR A 360 -43.21 121.52 7.22
C THR A 360 -42.79 122.90 6.73
N GLU A 361 -41.91 122.99 5.72
CA GLU A 361 -41.50 124.25 5.10
C GLU A 361 -42.70 125.02 4.52
N LYS A 362 -43.65 124.34 3.85
CA LYS A 362 -44.90 124.95 3.37
C LYS A 362 -45.79 125.43 4.51
N LEU A 363 -45.93 124.65 5.57
CA LEU A 363 -46.69 125.03 6.77
C LEU A 363 -46.06 126.26 7.44
N GLU A 364 -44.74 126.31 7.53
CA GLU A 364 -44.00 127.45 8.10
C GLU A 364 -44.16 128.71 7.24
N GLN A 365 -44.08 128.59 5.91
CA GLN A 365 -44.43 129.67 4.99
C GLN A 365 -45.87 130.16 5.18
N HIS A 366 -46.85 129.26 5.20
CA HIS A 366 -48.24 129.63 5.43
C HIS A 366 -48.46 130.24 6.82
N THR A 367 -47.71 129.80 7.83
CA THR A 367 -47.75 130.39 9.18
C THR A 367 -47.18 131.81 9.15
N GLN A 368 -46.05 132.05 8.48
CA GLN A 368 -45.48 133.39 8.28
C GLN A 368 -46.40 134.31 7.47
N GLU A 369 -47.04 133.80 6.42
CA GLU A 369 -48.07 134.51 5.66
C GLU A 369 -49.28 134.83 6.55
N MET A 370 -49.70 133.90 7.40
CA MET A 370 -50.80 134.10 8.34
C MET A 370 -50.44 135.11 9.44
N GLU A 371 -49.22 135.08 9.97
CA GLU A 371 -48.69 136.09 10.90
C GLU A 371 -48.60 137.47 10.23
N SER A 372 -48.14 137.54 8.99
CA SER A 372 -48.13 138.77 8.19
C SER A 372 -49.53 139.31 7.94
N ASN A 373 -50.48 138.44 7.58
CA ASN A 373 -51.89 138.79 7.44
C ASN A 373 -52.49 139.25 8.79
N THR A 374 -52.13 138.61 9.89
CA THR A 374 -52.58 139.00 11.23
C THR A 374 -52.02 140.37 11.59
N PHE A 375 -50.74 140.62 11.31
CA PHE A 375 -50.10 141.92 11.46
C PHE A 375 -50.77 143.00 10.61
N HIS A 376 -51.13 142.69 9.35
CA HIS A 376 -51.89 143.59 8.49
C HIS A 376 -53.30 143.87 9.02
N ILE A 377 -54.01 142.85 9.51
CA ILE A 377 -55.32 143.00 10.15
C ILE A 377 -55.20 143.88 11.40
N GLU A 378 -54.18 143.68 12.22
CA GLU A 378 -53.95 144.45 13.44
C GLU A 378 -53.60 145.91 13.14
N LYS A 379 -52.79 146.15 12.11
CA LYS A 379 -52.50 147.50 11.58
C LYS A 379 -53.76 148.20 11.05
N LEU A 380 -54.61 147.48 10.30
CA LEU A 380 -55.91 147.98 9.83
C LEU A 380 -56.85 148.29 11.01
N LYS A 381 -56.82 147.47 12.07
CA LYS A 381 -57.61 147.70 13.30
C LYS A 381 -57.15 148.96 14.05
N LEU A 382 -55.84 149.22 14.10
CA LEU A 382 -55.28 150.44 14.69
C LEU A 382 -55.65 151.71 13.89
N GLN A 383 -55.70 151.60 12.55
CA GLN A 383 -56.14 152.67 11.66
C GLN A 383 -57.65 152.96 11.82
N LEU A 384 -58.47 151.92 12.01
CA LEU A 384 -59.91 152.08 12.26
C LEU A 384 -60.25 152.72 13.63
N GLN A 385 -59.39 152.57 14.63
CA GLN A 385 -59.56 153.23 15.94
C GLN A 385 -59.19 154.73 15.91
N THR A 386 -58.31 155.15 15.00
CA THR A 386 -57.87 156.56 14.88
C THR A 386 -58.84 157.41 14.06
N GLU A 387 -59.61 156.83 13.13
CA GLU A 387 -60.61 157.56 12.33
C GLU A 387 -61.95 157.81 13.06
N LYS A 388 -62.29 157.06 14.12
CA LYS A 388 -63.55 157.24 14.86
C LYS A 388 -63.57 158.41 15.87
N GLY A 389 -62.42 158.99 16.21
CA GLY A 389 -62.34 160.09 17.18
C GLY A 389 -62.54 161.50 16.61
N ASN A 390 -62.34 161.70 15.31
CA ASN A 390 -62.30 163.04 14.68
C ASN A 390 -63.61 163.48 14.00
N LEU A 391 -64.70 162.72 14.14
CA LEU A 391 -65.98 162.95 13.45
C LEU A 391 -67.17 163.40 14.34
N TRP A 392 -66.95 163.78 15.61
CA TRP A 392 -68.01 164.31 16.50
C TRP A 392 -67.71 165.73 17.04
N LYS A 393 -67.08 166.60 16.24
CA LYS A 393 -66.85 168.02 16.60
C LYS A 393 -67.57 169.05 15.72
N ILE A 394 -68.53 168.65 14.88
CA ILE A 394 -69.38 169.57 14.09
C ILE A 394 -70.80 169.01 13.97
N LEU A 395 -71.69 169.34 14.91
CA LEU A 395 -73.12 169.72 14.75
C LEU A 395 -73.91 169.58 16.08
N TYR A 396 -74.34 170.75 16.58
CA TYR A 396 -75.21 171.10 17.73
C TYR A 396 -74.67 170.99 19.16
#